data_AF-A0A1Q7SRY7-F1
#
_entry.id   AF-A0A1Q7SRY7-F1
#
_cell.length_a   1.000
_cell.length_b   1.000
_cell.length_c   1.000
_cell.angle_alpha   90.00
_cell.angle_beta   90.00
_cell.angle_gamma   90.00
#
_symmetry.space_group_name_H-M   'P 1'
#
loop_
_entity.id
_entity.type
_entity.pdbx_description
1 polymer ?
#
loop_
_entity_poly.entity_id
_entity_poly.type
_entity_poly.pdbx_seq_one_letter_code
_entity_poly.pdbx_strand_id
1 'polypeptide(L)'
;MGHFDLWFARILRLTGTVMLVGFILALALTSILSYDTNPSPEAERLFGISVIVGIGMGFLGIPLFLVGDKISPPDPWLDPWLNPFKGRKPVHMNQDREEAEEPEQ
;
A
#
# COMPACT_ATOMS: atom_id res chain seq x y z
N MET A 1 -1.84 18.52 18.14
CA MET A 1 -2.21 17.93 16.82
C MET A 1 -1.43 16.63 16.62
N GLY A 2 -1.90 15.48 17.12
CA GLY A 2 -1.10 14.23 17.07
C GLY A 2 -1.88 12.97 16.71
N HIS A 3 -3.14 12.86 17.12
CA HIS A 3 -3.97 11.68 16.82
C HIS A 3 -4.60 11.70 15.42
N PHE A 4 -4.98 12.88 14.92
CA PHE A 4 -5.66 13.03 13.63
C PHE A 4 -4.74 12.74 12.44
N ASP A 5 -3.51 13.26 12.45
CA ASP A 5 -2.52 12.98 11.40
C ASP A 5 -2.14 11.49 11.33
N LEU A 6 -2.08 10.83 12.48
CA LEU A 6 -1.75 9.40 12.56
C LEU A 6 -2.87 8.52 12.00
N TRP A 7 -4.12 8.88 12.30
CA TRP A 7 -5.30 8.20 11.74
C TRP A 7 -5.44 8.45 10.24
N PHE A 8 -5.21 9.68 9.79
CA PHE A 8 -5.20 10.04 8.36
C PHE A 8 -4.12 9.28 7.58
N ALA A 9 -2.89 9.22 8.10
CA ALA A 9 -1.80 8.48 7.47
C ALA A 9 -2.10 6.98 7.35
N ARG A 10 -2.72 6.39 8.38
CA ARG A 10 -3.18 4.98 8.35
C ARG A 10 -4.23 4.74 7.28
N ILE A 11 -5.23 5.61 7.17
CA ILE A 11 -6.27 5.51 6.13
C ILE A 11 -5.65 5.62 4.75
N LEU A 12 -4.79 6.62 4.52
CA LEU A 12 -4.14 6.84 3.24
C LEU A 12 -3.37 5.58 2.79
N ARG A 13 -2.66 4.95 3.73
CA ARG A 13 -1.89 3.72 3.51
C ARG A 13 -2.78 2.51 3.25
N LEU A 14 -3.86 2.35 4.01
CA LEU A 14 -4.86 1.30 3.79
C LEU A 14 -5.53 1.45 2.42
N THR A 15 -5.93 2.67 2.05
CA THR A 15 -6.53 2.96 0.74
C THR A 15 -5.56 2.64 -0.39
N GLY A 16 -4.29 3.06 -0.29
CA GLY A 16 -3.26 2.71 -1.28
C GLY A 16 -3.06 1.20 -1.42
N THR A 17 -3.11 0.48 -0.29
CA THR A 17 -2.99 -0.99 -0.28
C THR A 17 -4.17 -1.67 -0.94
N VAL A 18 -5.39 -1.28 -0.57
CA VAL A 18 -6.61 -1.84 -1.17
C VAL A 18 -6.62 -1.61 -2.68
N MET A 19 -6.18 -0.42 -3.13
CA MET A 19 -6.00 -0.12 -4.54
C MET A 19 -4.95 -1.01 -5.21
N LEU A 20 -3.81 -1.27 -4.55
CA LEU A 20 -2.78 -2.19 -5.05
C LEU A 20 -3.27 -3.63 -5.16
N VAL A 21 -4.00 -4.13 -4.15
CA VAL A 21 -4.61 -5.46 -4.19
C VAL A 21 -5.64 -5.54 -5.31
N GLY A 22 -6.49 -4.53 -5.44
CA GLY A 22 -7.45 -4.41 -6.53
C GLY A 22 -6.76 -4.38 -7.91
N PHE A 23 -5.63 -3.68 -8.02
CA PHE A 23 -4.82 -3.66 -9.24
C PHE A 23 -4.29 -5.05 -9.60
N ILE A 24 -3.73 -5.79 -8.63
CA ILE A 24 -3.24 -7.15 -8.86
C ILE A 24 -4.39 -8.08 -9.29
N LEU A 25 -5.56 -7.97 -8.64
CA LEU A 25 -6.75 -8.73 -9.03
C LEU A 25 -7.22 -8.38 -10.44
N ALA A 26 -7.22 -7.09 -10.81
CA ALA A 26 -7.56 -6.64 -12.15
C ALA A 26 -6.58 -7.19 -13.21
N LEU A 27 -5.27 -7.22 -12.91
CA LEU A 27 -4.27 -7.85 -13.76
C LEU A 27 -4.49 -9.36 -13.91
N ALA A 28 -4.78 -10.05 -12.82
CA ALA A 28 -5.07 -11.49 -12.85
C ALA A 28 -6.32 -11.79 -13.69
N LEU A 29 -7.39 -11.02 -13.51
CA LEU A 29 -8.63 -11.17 -14.28
C LEU A 29 -8.41 -10.85 -15.76
N THR A 30 -7.69 -9.77 -16.07
CA THR A 30 -7.31 -9.41 -17.44
C THR A 30 -6.48 -10.52 -18.09
N SER A 31 -5.53 -11.10 -17.36
CA SER A 31 -4.69 -12.21 -17.83
C SER A 31 -5.54 -13.43 -18.16
N ILE A 32 -6.45 -13.84 -17.26
CA ILE A 32 -7.36 -14.97 -17.50
C ILE A 32 -8.22 -14.75 -18.74
N LEU A 33 -8.83 -13.56 -18.86
CA LEU A 33 -9.66 -13.19 -20.00
C LEU A 33 -8.87 -13.11 -21.31
N SER A 34 -7.57 -12.80 -21.26
CA SER A 34 -6.71 -12.73 -22.45
C SER A 34 -6.42 -14.09 -23.09
N TYR A 35 -6.59 -15.20 -22.36
CA TYR A 35 -6.41 -16.55 -22.89
C TYR A 35 -7.63 -17.05 -23.66
N ASP A 36 -8.78 -16.39 -23.55
CA ASP A 36 -9.96 -16.74 -24.34
C ASP A 36 -9.77 -16.26 -25.78
N THR A 37 -9.67 -17.22 -26.70
CA THR A 37 -9.45 -16.96 -28.13
C THR A 37 -10.75 -16.76 -28.90
N ASN A 38 -11.91 -17.00 -28.28
CA ASN A 38 -13.23 -16.72 -28.85
C ASN A 38 -14.15 -16.09 -27.79
N PRO A 39 -13.83 -14.86 -27.34
CA PRO A 39 -14.53 -14.22 -26.25
C PRO A 39 -15.97 -13.87 -26.63
N SER A 40 -16.89 -14.06 -25.69
CA SER A 40 -18.23 -13.48 -25.82
C SER A 40 -18.15 -11.94 -25.78
N PRO A 41 -19.13 -11.21 -26.35
CA PRO A 41 -19.18 -9.75 -26.26
C PRO A 41 -19.17 -9.22 -24.83
N GLU A 42 -19.66 -10.02 -23.88
CA GLU A 42 -19.62 -9.71 -22.44
C GLU A 42 -18.21 -9.84 -21.88
N ALA A 43 -17.47 -10.88 -22.27
CA ALA A 43 -16.08 -11.10 -21.86
C ALA A 43 -15.15 -10.00 -22.39
N GLU A 44 -15.33 -9.55 -23.64
CA GLU A 44 -14.57 -8.43 -24.20
C GLU A 44 -14.84 -7.11 -23.45
N ARG A 45 -16.10 -6.86 -23.08
CA ARG A 45 -16.45 -5.70 -22.24
C ARG A 45 -15.81 -5.79 -20.87
N LEU A 46 -15.88 -6.95 -20.22
CA LEU A 46 -15.26 -7.18 -18.90
C LEU A 46 -13.74 -7.03 -18.98
N PHE A 47 -13.10 -7.48 -20.05
CA PHE A 47 -11.68 -7.27 -20.31
C PHE A 47 -11.36 -5.78 -20.38
N GLY A 48 -12.07 -5.01 -21.20
CA GLY A 48 -11.88 -3.56 -21.32
C GLY A 48 -12.07 -2.82 -19.99
N ILE A 49 -13.12 -3.17 -19.23
CA ILE A 49 -13.37 -2.61 -17.89
C ILE A 49 -12.22 -2.97 -16.95
N SER A 50 -11.78 -4.23 -16.93
CA SER A 50 -10.69 -4.71 -16.07
C SER A 50 -9.38 -3.98 -16.35
N VAL A 51 -9.07 -3.72 -17.62
CA VAL A 51 -7.90 -2.93 -18.03
C VAL A 51 -8.00 -1.49 -17.52
N ILE A 52 -9.12 -0.80 -17.76
CA ILE A 52 -9.31 0.60 -17.34
C ILE A 52 -9.24 0.73 -15.81
N VAL A 53 -9.95 -0.16 -15.10
CA VAL A 53 -9.96 -0.21 -13.63
C VAL A 53 -8.56 -0.49 -13.10
N GLY A 54 -7.85 -1.46 -13.70
CA GLY A 54 -6.47 -1.76 -13.35
C GLY A 54 -5.56 -0.54 -13.50
N ILE A 55 -5.60 0.14 -14.65
CA ILE A 55 -4.79 1.35 -14.85
C ILE A 55 -5.11 2.42 -13.80
N GLY A 56 -6.39 2.68 -13.53
CA GLY A 56 -6.81 3.66 -12.53
C GLY A 56 -6.33 3.30 -11.12
N MET A 57 -6.49 2.04 -10.72
CA MET A 57 -6.05 1.54 -9.42
C MET A 57 -4.53 1.56 -9.28
N GLY A 58 -3.78 1.23 -10.34
CA GLY A 58 -2.32 1.34 -10.34
C GLY A 58 -1.84 2.78 -10.22
N PHE A 59 -2.41 3.68 -11.03
CA PHE A 59 -2.00 5.09 -11.09
C PHE A 59 -2.29 5.84 -9.78
N LEU A 60 -3.38 5.52 -9.10
CA LEU A 60 -3.72 6.12 -7.80
C LEU A 60 -3.11 5.34 -6.63
N GLY A 61 -3.18 4.02 -6.67
CA GLY A 61 -2.78 3.13 -5.59
C GLY A 61 -1.29 3.15 -5.31
N ILE A 62 -0.43 3.15 -6.34
CA ILE A 62 1.02 3.15 -6.16
C ILE A 62 1.49 4.44 -5.45
N PRO A 63 1.14 5.66 -5.90
CA PRO A 63 1.50 6.88 -5.18
C PRO A 63 0.91 6.96 -3.77
N LEU A 64 -0.38 6.59 -3.60
CA LEU A 64 -1.03 6.59 -2.28
C LEU A 64 -0.32 5.67 -1.29
N PHE A 65 0.09 4.48 -1.74
CA PHE A 65 0.86 3.54 -0.94
C PHE A 65 2.24 4.08 -0.57
N LEU A 66 2.98 4.64 -1.53
CA LEU A 66 4.32 5.20 -1.28
C LEU A 66 4.29 6.43 -0.36
N VAL A 67 3.30 7.30 -0.54
CA VAL A 67 3.08 8.48 0.32
C VAL A 67 2.64 8.05 1.71
N GLY A 68 1.72 7.08 1.80
CA GLY A 68 1.28 6.50 3.08
C GLY A 68 2.42 5.85 3.87
N ASP A 69 3.32 5.11 3.20
CA ASP A 69 4.49 4.48 3.83
C ASP A 69 5.56 5.49 4.28
N LYS A 70 5.62 6.67 3.66
CA LYS A 70 6.52 7.77 4.10
C LYS A 70 5.97 8.56 5.28
N ILE A 71 4.66 8.72 5.38
CA ILE A 71 4.02 9.61 6.37
C ILE A 71 3.55 8.82 7.60
N SER A 72 3.12 7.55 7.44
CA SER A 72 2.69 6.76 8.60
C SER A 72 3.89 6.25 9.39
N PRO A 73 3.83 6.28 10.73
CA PRO A 73 4.74 5.49 11.54
C PRO A 73 4.63 4.00 11.16
N PRO A 74 5.72 3.23 11.29
CA PRO A 74 5.70 1.78 11.06
C PRO A 74 4.65 1.13 11.97
N ASP A 75 3.77 0.32 11.38
CA ASP A 75 2.67 -0.33 12.10
C ASP A 75 2.96 -1.83 12.15
N PRO A 76 3.27 -2.40 13.34
CA PRO A 76 3.70 -3.80 13.46
C PRO A 76 2.63 -4.82 13.06
N TRP A 77 1.35 -4.43 13.01
CA TRP A 77 0.28 -5.31 12.54
C TRP A 77 0.03 -5.19 11.03
N LEU A 78 0.13 -3.98 10.47
CA LEU A 78 -0.10 -3.75 9.03
C LEU A 78 1.13 -4.04 8.17
N ASP A 79 2.32 -3.63 8.61
CA ASP A 79 3.57 -3.71 7.84
C ASP A 79 3.88 -5.13 7.28
N PRO A 80 3.62 -6.24 8.00
CA PRO A 80 3.84 -7.59 7.47
C PRO A 80 2.99 -7.93 6.25
N TRP A 81 1.76 -7.40 6.19
CA TRP A 81 0.84 -7.60 5.08
C TRP A 81 1.12 -6.65 3.92
N LEU A 82 1.52 -5.42 4.23
CA LEU A 82 1.82 -4.38 3.26
C LEU A 82 3.15 -4.59 2.55
N ASN A 83 4.13 -5.16 3.23
CA ASN A 83 5.48 -5.26 2.72
C ASN A 83 6.21 -6.50 3.27
N PRO A 84 5.84 -7.72 2.81
CA PRO A 84 6.39 -8.97 3.33
C PRO A 84 7.91 -9.12 3.15
N PHE A 85 8.50 -8.33 2.23
CA PHE A 85 9.95 -8.30 1.97
C PHE A 85 10.68 -7.15 2.66
N LYS A 86 9.98 -6.21 3.28
CA LYS A 86 10.59 -5.14 4.08
C LYS A 86 10.93 -5.76 5.43
N GLY A 87 12.03 -6.54 5.44
CA GLY A 87 12.57 -7.15 6.65
C GLY A 87 12.54 -6.13 7.78
N ARG A 88 11.93 -6.54 8.90
CA ARG A 88 11.67 -5.71 10.09
C ARG A 88 12.81 -4.71 10.25
N LYS A 89 12.62 -3.45 9.82
CA LYS A 89 13.55 -2.41 10.23
C LYS A 89 13.30 -2.30 11.72
N PRO A 90 14.27 -2.66 12.59
CA PRO A 90 14.11 -2.42 14.00
C PRO A 90 13.81 -0.94 14.13
N VAL A 91 12.74 -0.63 14.86
CA VAL A 91 12.52 0.71 15.37
C VAL A 91 13.80 1.00 16.16
N HIS A 92 14.73 1.76 15.57
CA HIS A 92 15.75 2.44 16.36
C HIS A 92 14.95 3.42 17.21
N MET A 93 14.54 2.90 18.37
CA MET A 93 14.15 3.65 19.52
C MET A 93 15.35 4.56 19.76
N ASN A 94 15.24 5.82 19.36
CA ASN A 94 16.16 6.87 19.80
C ASN A 94 15.93 7.00 21.30
N GLN A 95 16.46 6.03 22.06
CA GLN A 95 16.62 6.05 23.50
C GLN A 95 18.04 6.53 23.84
N ASP A 96 18.70 7.23 22.92
CA ASP A 96 20.00 7.87 23.15
C ASP A 96 19.84 9.38 23.45
N ARG A 97 18.63 9.83 23.84
CA ARG A 97 18.37 11.25 24.17
C ARG A 97 17.88 11.49 25.61
N GLU A 98 18.01 10.51 26.50
CA GLU A 98 17.78 10.74 27.94
C GLU A 98 19.00 10.44 28.84
N GLU A 99 20.12 9.92 28.31
CA GLU A 99 21.34 9.67 29.10
C GLU A 99 22.43 10.76 28.98
N ALA A 100 22.14 11.89 28.30
CA ALA A 100 23.12 12.95 28.06
C ALA A 100 22.93 14.22 28.91
N GLU A 101 22.29 14.11 30.08
CA GLU A 101 22.26 15.17 31.10
C GLU A 101 22.52 14.57 32.51
N GLU A 102 23.60 13.81 32.67
CA GLU A 102 24.30 13.81 33.96
C GLU A 102 25.30 14.97 33.93
N PRO A 103 25.09 16.07 34.68
CA PRO A 103 26.15 17.04 34.88
C PRO A 103 27.21 16.39 35.77
N GLU A 104 28.35 16.06 35.18
CA GLU A 104 29.58 15.98 35.95
C GLU A 104 29.86 17.36 36.57
N GLN A 105 29.98 17.35 37.91
CA GLN A 105 30.60 18.34 38.82
C GLN A 105 29.69 19.43 39.43
#